data_AF-X6NPW1-F1
#
_entry.id   AF-X6NPW1-F1
#
_cell.length_a   1.000
_cell.length_b   1.000
_cell.length_c   1.000
_cell.angle_alpha   90.00
_cell.angle_beta   90.00
_cell.angle_gamma   90.00
#
_symmetry.space_group_name_H-M   'P 1'
#
loop_
_entity.id
_entity.type
_entity.pdbx_description
1 polymer ?
#
loop_
_entity_poly.entity_id
_entity_poly.type
_entity_poly.pdbx_seq_one_letter_code
_entity_poly.pdbx_strand_id
1 'polypeptide(L)'
;MFVIWTNWICFTSQTDWSFQGGLPPLNEEDWKQEFEKYKQFPEFKRNPNREDFSLRDFKKIYLFEYTHRMYGRFIGLAFSVPLVYFVATGRIGLSSPLMRNLGLLFALGGTQGLIGWWMVKSGLKDEGNQTWNNLPKVSPYRLATHLGMAFTIFVLLLYNGLHVYASRKQVTNIINELGVARVNVPDSFRYSLYGMLGFAFSTAMMGAFVAGNEANVTFNANININANTSNKQKQH
;
A
#
# COMPACT_ATOMS: atom_id res chain seq x y z
N MET A 1 8.90 3.22 -15.35
CA MET A 1 8.28 2.07 -14.64
C MET A 1 7.90 2.41 -13.19
N PHE A 2 8.69 3.20 -12.45
CA PHE A 2 8.38 3.66 -11.09
C PHE A 2 7.32 4.80 -11.00
N VAL A 3 7.19 5.65 -12.03
CA VAL A 3 6.22 6.77 -12.05
C VAL A 3 4.76 6.30 -12.12
N ILE A 4 4.51 5.03 -12.48
CA ILE A 4 3.16 4.44 -12.51
C ILE A 4 2.69 4.06 -11.09
N TRP A 5 3.60 3.97 -10.12
CA TRP A 5 3.30 3.49 -8.75
C TRP A 5 2.84 4.58 -7.78
N THR A 6 2.83 5.86 -8.17
CA THR A 6 2.55 6.97 -7.23
C THR A 6 1.17 7.60 -7.41
N ASN A 7 0.46 7.29 -8.49
CA ASN A 7 -0.88 7.79 -8.75
C ASN A 7 -1.92 6.68 -8.50
N TRP A 8 -2.15 6.36 -7.22
CA TRP A 8 -3.17 5.42 -6.72
C TRP A 8 -4.61 5.97 -6.78
N ILE A 9 -4.94 6.74 -7.82
CA ILE A 9 -6.27 7.33 -8.00
C ILE A 9 -6.78 6.85 -9.37
N CYS A 10 -7.32 5.63 -9.42
CA CYS A 10 -7.96 5.11 -10.63
C CYS A 10 -9.34 4.51 -10.36
N PHE A 11 -9.89 4.68 -9.15
CA PHE A 11 -10.98 3.82 -8.73
C PHE A 11 -12.15 4.57 -8.12
N THR A 12 -12.84 5.36 -8.93
CA THR A 12 -14.28 5.56 -8.71
C THR A 12 -15.16 4.62 -9.54
N SER A 13 -14.58 3.79 -10.43
CA SER A 13 -15.34 2.68 -11.03
C SER A 13 -15.40 1.43 -10.15
N GLN A 14 -14.52 1.28 -9.14
CA GLN A 14 -14.63 0.27 -8.07
C GLN A 14 -15.33 0.78 -6.80
N THR A 15 -15.79 2.04 -6.76
CA THR A 15 -16.55 2.57 -5.60
C THR A 15 -18.03 2.22 -5.64
N ASP A 16 -18.53 1.62 -6.74
CA ASP A 16 -19.84 0.97 -6.74
C ASP A 16 -19.78 -0.27 -5.84
N TRP A 17 -20.23 -0.05 -4.60
CA TRP A 17 -20.05 -0.91 -3.46
C TRP A 17 -21.03 -2.09 -3.52
N SER A 18 -20.57 -3.24 -4.00
CA SER A 18 -21.14 -4.53 -3.61
C SER A 18 -20.36 -5.06 -2.40
N PHE A 19 -21.08 -5.52 -1.37
CA PHE A 19 -20.53 -6.14 -0.15
C PHE A 19 -19.59 -7.33 -0.43
N GLN A 20 -19.60 -7.88 -1.66
CA GLN A 20 -18.78 -9.01 -2.09
C GLN A 20 -17.44 -8.60 -2.72
N GLY A 21 -17.22 -7.31 -3.00
CA GLY A 21 -16.13 -6.87 -3.88
C GLY A 21 -16.47 -7.14 -5.34
N GLY A 22 -16.52 -6.10 -6.16
CA GLY A 22 -16.79 -6.27 -7.58
C GLY A 22 -15.75 -7.18 -8.22
N LEU A 23 -16.21 -8.24 -8.90
CA LEU A 23 -15.35 -9.05 -9.75
C LEU A 23 -14.72 -8.15 -10.84
N PRO A 24 -13.48 -8.43 -11.27
CA PRO A 24 -12.92 -7.73 -12.41
C PRO A 24 -13.80 -7.97 -13.64
N PRO A 25 -13.83 -7.05 -14.62
CA PRO A 25 -14.58 -7.24 -15.85
C PRO A 25 -14.27 -8.61 -16.49
N LEU A 26 -15.30 -9.40 -16.77
CA LEU A 26 -15.14 -10.80 -17.19
C LEU A 26 -15.13 -10.93 -18.72
N ASN A 27 -15.83 -10.04 -19.42
CA ASN A 27 -15.92 -10.05 -20.88
C ASN A 27 -15.26 -8.79 -21.49
N GLU A 28 -15.04 -8.80 -22.80
CA GLU A 28 -14.36 -7.70 -23.49
C GLU A 28 -15.18 -6.39 -23.52
N GLU A 29 -16.51 -6.50 -23.52
CA GLU A 29 -17.41 -5.36 -23.55
C GLU A 29 -17.38 -4.59 -22.23
N ASP A 30 -17.41 -5.28 -21.09
CA ASP A 30 -17.25 -4.72 -19.75
C ASP A 30 -15.90 -4.00 -19.63
N TRP A 31 -14.83 -4.59 -20.17
CA TRP A 31 -13.49 -3.97 -20.20
C TRP A 31 -13.47 -2.68 -21.00
N LYS A 32 -14.20 -2.62 -22.13
CA LYS A 32 -14.32 -1.40 -22.95
C LYS A 32 -15.10 -0.33 -22.19
N GLN A 33 -16.24 -0.69 -21.58
CA GLN A 33 -17.04 0.26 -20.79
C GLN A 33 -16.23 0.84 -19.62
N GLU A 34 -15.50 -0.01 -18.90
CA GLU A 34 -14.66 0.42 -17.79
C GLU A 34 -13.49 1.30 -18.25
N PHE A 35 -12.91 1.00 -19.41
CA PHE A 35 -11.88 1.84 -20.01
C PHE A 35 -12.44 3.20 -20.47
N GLU A 36 -13.66 3.26 -21.01
CA GLU A 36 -14.31 4.53 -21.36
C GLU A 36 -14.56 5.39 -20.12
N LYS A 37 -14.97 4.79 -19.00
CA LYS A 37 -15.02 5.49 -17.70
C LYS A 37 -13.63 5.98 -17.31
N TYR A 38 -12.60 5.14 -17.46
CA TYR A 38 -11.23 5.51 -17.12
C TYR A 38 -10.74 6.75 -17.87
N LYS A 39 -11.10 6.87 -19.15
CA LYS A 39 -10.75 8.04 -19.99
C LYS A 39 -11.32 9.36 -19.49
N GLN A 40 -12.39 9.32 -18.69
CA GLN A 40 -13.00 10.53 -18.14
C GLN A 40 -12.17 11.12 -16.99
N PHE A 41 -11.30 10.33 -16.37
CA PHE A 41 -10.51 10.78 -15.23
C PHE A 41 -9.35 11.71 -15.61
N PRO A 42 -8.97 12.62 -14.69
CA PRO A 42 -7.82 13.49 -14.88
C PRO A 42 -6.52 12.74 -15.16
N GLU A 43 -6.31 11.54 -14.60
CA GLU A 43 -5.10 10.73 -14.79
C GLU A 43 -4.89 10.33 -16.24
N PHE A 44 -5.94 9.84 -16.91
CA PHE A 44 -5.88 9.50 -18.33
C PHE A 44 -5.67 10.75 -19.19
N LYS A 45 -6.44 11.82 -18.90
CA LYS A 45 -6.34 13.10 -19.63
C LYS A 45 -4.97 13.76 -19.51
N ARG A 46 -4.26 13.53 -18.39
CA ARG A 46 -2.93 14.09 -18.10
C ARG A 46 -1.79 13.16 -18.52
N ASN A 47 -2.06 11.95 -18.98
CA ASN A 47 -1.03 11.06 -19.50
C ASN A 47 -0.44 11.66 -20.79
N PRO A 48 0.87 12.01 -20.84
CA PRO A 48 1.49 12.52 -22.05
C PRO A 48 1.45 11.51 -23.21
N ASN A 49 1.39 10.21 -22.89
CA ASN A 49 1.31 9.12 -23.85
C ASN A 49 -0.12 8.58 -24.00
N ARG A 50 -1.16 9.41 -23.74
CA ARG A 50 -2.57 8.99 -23.81
C ARG A 50 -2.98 8.43 -25.17
N GLU A 51 -2.34 8.87 -26.25
CA GLU A 51 -2.66 8.47 -27.63
C GLU A 51 -2.20 7.02 -27.91
N ASP A 52 -1.09 6.60 -27.29
CA ASP A 52 -0.57 5.23 -27.35
C ASP A 52 -1.11 4.34 -26.22
N PHE A 53 -1.93 4.89 -25.32
CA PHE A 53 -2.40 4.17 -24.15
C PHE A 53 -3.52 3.19 -24.52
N SER A 54 -3.17 1.91 -24.58
CA SER A 54 -4.07 0.85 -25.04
C SER A 54 -4.95 0.28 -23.92
N LEU A 55 -6.03 -0.41 -24.32
CA LEU A 55 -6.85 -1.23 -23.39
C LEU A 55 -6.00 -2.27 -22.64
N ARG A 56 -4.93 -2.78 -23.25
CA ARG A 56 -4.02 -3.73 -22.61
C ARG A 56 -3.25 -3.08 -21.46
N ASP A 57 -2.87 -1.82 -21.58
CA ASP A 57 -2.15 -1.10 -20.53
C ASP A 57 -3.09 -0.72 -19.39
N PHE A 58 -4.33 -0.35 -19.72
CA PHE A 58 -5.41 -0.21 -18.73
C PHE A 58 -5.60 -1.49 -17.92
N LYS A 59 -5.74 -2.65 -18.57
CA LYS A 59 -5.92 -3.96 -17.90
C LYS A 59 -4.80 -4.27 -16.90
N LYS A 60 -3.53 -3.96 -17.24
CA LYS A 60 -2.39 -4.20 -16.34
C LYS A 60 -2.51 -3.35 -15.06
N ILE A 61 -2.77 -2.06 -15.22
CA ILE A 61 -2.92 -1.14 -14.08
C ILE A 61 -4.12 -1.55 -13.23
N TYR A 62 -5.24 -1.84 -13.87
CA TYR A 62 -6.46 -2.30 -13.19
C TYR A 62 -6.21 -3.56 -12.36
N LEU A 63 -5.61 -4.59 -12.98
CA LEU A 63 -5.39 -5.87 -12.34
C LEU A 63 -4.41 -5.76 -11.17
N PHE A 64 -3.36 -4.94 -11.31
CA PHE A 64 -2.41 -4.71 -10.24
C PHE A 64 -3.10 -4.11 -9.01
N GLU A 65 -3.91 -3.07 -9.20
CA GLU A 65 -4.61 -2.44 -8.08
C GLU A 65 -5.71 -3.34 -7.49
N TYR A 66 -6.50 -4.03 -8.33
CA TYR A 66 -7.47 -5.01 -7.86
C TYR A 66 -6.80 -6.08 -7.01
N THR A 67 -5.70 -6.66 -7.49
CA THR A 67 -4.94 -7.70 -6.78
C THR A 67 -4.41 -7.15 -5.45
N HIS A 68 -3.86 -5.93 -5.43
CA HIS A 68 -3.39 -5.30 -4.21
C HIS A 68 -4.51 -5.14 -3.17
N ARG A 69 -5.70 -4.66 -3.58
CA ARG A 69 -6.88 -4.51 -2.71
C ARG A 69 -7.37 -5.86 -2.18
N MET A 70 -7.45 -6.87 -3.04
CA MET A 70 -7.86 -8.23 -2.63
C MET A 70 -6.84 -8.85 -1.67
N TYR A 71 -5.55 -8.64 -1.91
CA TYR A 71 -4.48 -9.13 -1.03
C TYR A 71 -4.55 -8.49 0.36
N GLY A 72 -4.82 -7.19 0.44
CA GLY A 72 -5.06 -6.50 1.71
C GLY A 72 -6.25 -7.07 2.49
N ARG A 73 -7.37 -7.37 1.81
CA ARG A 73 -8.54 -8.04 2.43
C ARG A 73 -8.21 -9.45 2.90
N PHE A 74 -7.51 -10.21 2.06
CA PHE A 74 -7.08 -11.57 2.38
C PHE A 74 -6.20 -11.59 3.63
N ILE A 75 -5.19 -10.71 3.73
CA ILE A 75 -4.34 -10.60 4.93
C ILE A 75 -5.19 -10.23 6.15
N GLY A 76 -6.10 -9.26 6.01
CA GLY A 76 -7.00 -8.85 7.08
C GLY A 76 -7.83 -10.02 7.61
N LEU A 77 -8.43 -10.83 6.73
CA LEU A 77 -9.21 -12.01 7.10
C LEU A 77 -8.31 -13.13 7.67
N ALA A 78 -7.18 -13.42 7.02
CA ALA A 78 -6.23 -14.45 7.45
C ALA A 78 -5.64 -14.17 8.84
N PHE A 79 -5.57 -12.90 9.26
CA PHE A 79 -5.19 -12.52 10.62
C PHE A 79 -6.39 -12.52 11.58
N SER A 80 -7.51 -11.90 11.18
CA SER A 80 -8.65 -11.65 12.07
C SER A 80 -9.45 -12.91 12.38
N VAL A 81 -9.65 -13.80 11.40
CA VAL A 81 -10.45 -15.02 11.57
C VAL A 81 -9.81 -15.97 12.60
N PRO A 82 -8.51 -16.32 12.51
CA PRO A 82 -7.87 -17.12 13.55
C PRO A 82 -7.85 -16.42 14.90
N LEU A 83 -7.61 -15.10 14.95
CA LEU A 83 -7.62 -14.35 16.20
C LEU A 83 -8.97 -14.47 16.91
N VAL A 84 -10.07 -14.20 16.19
CA VAL A 84 -11.44 -14.31 16.72
C VAL A 84 -11.73 -15.74 17.16
N TYR A 85 -11.36 -16.74 16.34
CA TYR A 85 -11.54 -18.14 16.68
C TYR A 85 -10.81 -18.52 17.98
N PHE A 86 -9.55 -18.14 18.15
CA PHE A 86 -8.76 -18.49 19.34
C PHE A 86 -9.22 -17.76 20.60
N VAL A 87 -9.72 -16.54 20.46
CA VAL A 87 -10.33 -15.79 21.58
C VAL A 87 -11.68 -16.40 21.95
N ALA A 88 -12.56 -16.67 20.97
CA ALA A 88 -13.89 -17.24 21.21
C ALA A 88 -13.85 -18.65 21.79
N THR A 89 -12.84 -19.45 21.43
CA THR A 89 -12.62 -20.79 22.01
C THR A 89 -11.86 -20.78 23.33
N GLY A 90 -11.53 -19.60 23.89
CA GLY A 90 -10.79 -19.47 25.15
C GLY A 90 -9.35 -19.97 25.11
N ARG A 91 -8.81 -20.27 23.91
CA ARG A 91 -7.42 -20.74 23.73
C ARG A 91 -6.40 -19.65 23.98
N ILE A 92 -6.81 -18.39 23.85
CA ILE A 92 -6.01 -17.21 24.20
C ILE A 92 -6.74 -16.46 25.32
N GLY A 93 -6.12 -16.39 26.50
CA GLY A 93 -6.65 -15.59 27.60
C GLY A 93 -6.57 -14.09 27.30
N LEU A 94 -7.62 -13.34 27.61
CA LEU A 94 -7.73 -11.90 27.33
C LEU A 94 -6.64 -11.06 28.02
N SER A 95 -6.16 -11.52 29.18
CA SER A 95 -5.08 -10.88 29.95
C SER A 95 -3.67 -11.35 29.55
N SER A 96 -3.54 -12.24 28.57
CA SER A 96 -2.23 -12.79 28.19
C SER A 96 -1.36 -11.75 27.45
N PRO A 97 -0.03 -11.78 27.63
CA PRO A 97 0.89 -10.96 26.84
C PRO A 97 0.73 -11.18 25.34
N LEU A 98 0.41 -12.41 24.93
CA LEU A 98 0.13 -12.76 23.54
C LEU A 98 -1.10 -12.01 23.01
N MET A 99 -2.19 -11.95 23.77
CA MET A 99 -3.39 -11.20 23.37
C MET A 99 -3.11 -9.71 23.23
N ARG A 100 -2.31 -9.12 24.15
CA ARG A 100 -1.91 -7.71 24.05
C ARG A 100 -1.15 -7.44 22.74
N ASN A 101 -0.22 -8.31 22.37
CA ASN A 101 0.54 -8.18 21.12
C ASN A 101 -0.35 -8.35 19.89
N LEU A 102 -1.22 -9.37 19.88
CA LEU A 102 -2.15 -9.61 18.77
C LEU A 102 -3.19 -8.49 18.63
N GLY A 103 -3.68 -7.94 19.75
CA GLY A 103 -4.58 -6.79 19.76
C GLY A 103 -3.91 -5.52 19.24
N LEU A 104 -2.64 -5.28 19.59
CA LEU A 104 -1.86 -4.18 19.02
C LEU A 104 -1.70 -4.36 17.50
N LEU A 105 -1.32 -5.56 17.05
CA LEU A 105 -1.18 -5.87 15.62
C LEU A 105 -2.50 -5.72 14.86
N PHE A 106 -3.63 -6.11 15.46
CA PHE A 106 -4.96 -5.90 14.91
C PHE A 106 -5.27 -4.41 14.75
N ALA A 107 -5.02 -3.60 15.79
CA ALA A 107 -5.23 -2.17 15.76
C ALA A 107 -4.34 -1.46 14.73
N LEU A 108 -3.07 -1.85 14.64
CA LEU A 108 -2.15 -1.35 13.62
C LEU A 108 -2.61 -1.75 12.20
N GLY A 109 -3.01 -3.01 11.99
CA GLY A 109 -3.56 -3.47 10.71
C GLY A 109 -4.83 -2.72 10.29
N GLY A 110 -5.74 -2.47 11.23
CA GLY A 110 -6.94 -1.66 10.98
C GLY A 110 -6.59 -0.22 10.62
N THR A 111 -5.66 0.40 11.34
CA THR A 111 -5.15 1.75 11.05
C THR A 111 -4.48 1.81 9.68
N GLN A 112 -3.75 0.76 9.29
CA GLN A 112 -3.14 0.67 7.97
C GLN A 112 -4.18 0.66 6.84
N GLY A 113 -5.29 -0.07 7.03
CA GLY A 113 -6.44 -0.02 6.12
C GLY A 113 -7.09 1.36 6.06
N LEU A 114 -7.24 2.03 7.21
CA LEU A 114 -7.76 3.40 7.29
C LEU A 114 -6.87 4.41 6.58
N ILE A 115 -5.54 4.28 6.69
CA ILE A 115 -4.58 5.13 5.98
C ILE A 115 -4.68 4.88 4.46
N GLY A 116 -4.80 3.63 4.02
CA GLY A 116 -5.01 3.30 2.61
C GLY A 116 -6.31 3.91 2.08
N TRP A 117 -7.40 3.83 2.84
CA TRP A 117 -8.65 4.49 2.50
C TRP A 117 -8.53 6.02 2.47
N TRP A 118 -7.84 6.61 3.45
CA TRP A 118 -7.60 8.04 3.51
C TRP A 118 -6.80 8.52 2.30
N MET A 119 -5.77 7.78 1.90
CA MET A 119 -4.94 8.04 0.72
C MET A 119 -5.79 8.11 -0.56
N VAL A 120 -6.77 7.22 -0.72
CA VAL A 120 -7.69 7.21 -1.87
C VAL A 120 -8.72 8.33 -1.79
N LYS A 121 -9.44 8.46 -0.67
CA LYS A 121 -10.55 9.42 -0.53
C LYS A 121 -10.08 10.87 -0.59
N SER A 122 -8.91 11.16 -0.03
CA SER A 122 -8.32 12.49 -0.08
C SER A 122 -7.85 12.88 -1.48
N GLY A 123 -7.66 11.91 -2.38
CA GLY A 123 -7.49 12.14 -3.81
C GLY A 123 -8.81 12.39 -4.57
N LEU A 124 -9.98 12.34 -3.92
CA LEU A 124 -11.28 12.60 -4.58
C LEU A 124 -11.94 13.89 -4.10
N LYS A 125 -11.59 14.37 -2.89
CA LYS A 125 -12.23 15.54 -2.26
C LYS A 125 -11.70 16.90 -2.70
N ASP A 126 -10.56 16.95 -3.38
CA ASP A 126 -10.00 18.22 -3.88
C ASP A 126 -10.74 18.76 -5.12
N GLU A 127 -11.81 18.10 -5.57
CA GLU A 127 -12.70 18.59 -6.66
C GLU A 127 -13.62 19.74 -6.23
N GLY A 128 -13.81 19.97 -4.92
CA GLY A 128 -14.76 20.95 -4.39
C GLY A 128 -14.29 22.41 -4.43
N ASN A 129 -13.00 22.67 -4.71
CA ASN A 129 -12.48 24.02 -4.87
C ASN A 129 -11.74 24.10 -6.21
N GLN A 130 -12.50 24.38 -7.28
CA GLN A 130 -12.01 24.56 -8.64
C GLN A 130 -11.15 25.81 -8.78
N THR A 131 -9.99 25.80 -8.13
CA THR A 131 -8.87 26.67 -8.49
C THR A 131 -7.86 25.80 -9.21
N TRP A 132 -7.37 26.22 -10.38
CA TRP A 132 -6.42 25.52 -11.26
C TRP A 132 -5.09 25.07 -10.61
N ASN A 133 -4.89 25.29 -9.31
CA ASN A 133 -3.74 24.88 -8.49
C ASN A 133 -4.02 23.78 -7.45
N ASN A 134 -5.29 23.42 -7.17
CA ASN A 134 -5.63 22.40 -6.17
C ASN A 134 -6.01 21.10 -6.87
N LEU A 135 -4.98 20.31 -7.15
CA LEU A 135 -5.13 19.01 -7.78
C LEU A 135 -5.39 17.96 -6.70
N PRO A 136 -6.25 16.97 -6.98
CA PRO A 136 -6.30 15.75 -6.18
C PRO A 136 -4.95 15.05 -6.29
N LYS A 137 -4.13 15.20 -5.26
CA LYS A 137 -2.78 14.65 -5.18
C LYS A 137 -2.76 13.62 -4.06
N VAL A 138 -2.26 12.43 -4.34
CA VAL A 138 -1.71 11.61 -3.27
C VAL A 138 -0.44 12.30 -2.82
N SER A 139 -0.53 13.04 -1.71
CA SER A 139 0.63 13.71 -1.14
C SER A 139 1.75 12.68 -0.87
N PRO A 140 3.02 12.97 -1.20
CA PRO A 140 4.16 12.07 -0.93
C PRO A 140 4.20 11.62 0.53
N TYR A 141 3.74 12.49 1.44
CA TYR A 141 3.61 12.18 2.85
C TYR A 141 2.59 11.07 3.12
N ARG A 142 1.45 11.01 2.41
CA ARG A 142 0.44 9.94 2.58
C ARG A 142 0.98 8.59 2.13
N LEU A 143 1.65 8.55 0.97
CA LEU A 143 2.30 7.36 0.44
C LEU A 143 3.40 6.88 1.39
N ALA A 144 4.26 7.80 1.85
CA ALA A 144 5.29 7.54 2.83
C ALA A 144 4.71 6.97 4.15
N THR A 145 3.65 7.59 4.70
CA THR A 145 3.01 7.10 5.92
C THR A 145 2.44 5.69 5.74
N HIS A 146 1.75 5.43 4.63
CA HIS A 146 1.19 4.10 4.35
C HIS A 146 2.28 3.03 4.20
N LEU A 147 3.34 3.33 3.44
CA LEU A 147 4.45 2.39 3.24
C LEU A 147 5.23 2.15 4.53
N GLY A 148 5.55 3.21 5.27
CA GLY A 148 6.26 3.12 6.55
C GLY A 148 5.50 2.25 7.55
N MET A 149 4.20 2.48 7.68
CA MET A 149 3.35 1.67 8.56
C MET A 149 3.24 0.21 8.08
N ALA A 150 3.22 -0.04 6.77
CA ALA A 150 3.25 -1.40 6.21
C ALA A 150 4.50 -2.15 6.67
N PHE A 151 5.67 -1.53 6.55
CA PHE A 151 6.94 -2.12 6.96
C PHE A 151 7.00 -2.35 8.46
N THR A 152 6.53 -1.41 9.28
CA THR A 152 6.46 -1.59 10.74
C THR A 152 5.61 -2.80 11.11
N ILE A 153 4.40 -2.91 10.53
CA ILE A 153 3.51 -4.05 10.78
C ILE A 153 4.16 -5.36 10.33
N PHE A 154 4.79 -5.37 9.15
CA PHE A 154 5.49 -6.55 8.63
C PHE A 154 6.60 -7.03 9.56
N VAL A 155 7.47 -6.12 10.03
CA VAL A 155 8.54 -6.46 10.97
C VAL A 155 7.98 -6.99 12.28
N LEU A 156 6.92 -6.37 12.83
CA LEU A 156 6.29 -6.83 14.06
C LEU A 156 5.63 -8.21 13.88
N LEU A 157 4.97 -8.49 12.76
CA LEU A 157 4.40 -9.80 12.45
C LEU A 157 5.48 -10.86 12.33
N LEU A 158 6.56 -10.58 11.61
CA LEU A 158 7.68 -11.49 11.43
C LEU A 158 8.36 -11.79 12.78
N TYR A 159 8.63 -10.75 13.57
CA TYR A 159 9.21 -10.89 14.90
C TYR A 159 8.33 -11.76 15.82
N ASN A 160 7.02 -11.48 15.90
CA ASN A 160 6.11 -12.27 16.73
C ASN A 160 5.95 -13.71 16.22
N GLY A 161 5.89 -13.92 14.90
CA GLY A 161 5.79 -15.25 14.29
C GLY A 161 7.02 -16.11 14.60
N LEU A 162 8.23 -15.54 14.44
CA LEU A 162 9.48 -16.21 14.79
C LEU A 162 9.60 -16.47 16.30
N HIS A 163 9.19 -15.51 17.13
CA HIS A 163 9.20 -15.66 18.58
C HIS A 163 8.30 -16.83 19.04
N VAL A 164 7.08 -16.92 18.50
CA VAL A 164 6.16 -18.03 18.81
C VAL A 164 6.70 -19.36 18.27
N TYR A 165 7.28 -19.37 17.06
CA TYR A 165 7.88 -20.57 16.48
C TYR A 165 9.06 -21.09 17.30
N ALA A 166 9.98 -20.20 17.71
CA ALA A 166 11.14 -20.52 18.53
C ALA A 166 10.75 -20.94 19.96
N SER A 167 9.64 -20.42 20.49
CA SER A 167 9.11 -20.75 21.82
C SER A 167 8.36 -22.10 21.88
N ARG A 168 8.31 -22.86 20.78
CA ARG A 168 7.72 -24.21 20.81
C ARG A 168 8.56 -25.11 21.70
N LYS A 169 7.91 -25.70 22.73
CA LYS A 169 8.53 -26.61 23.71
C LYS A 169 9.44 -27.68 23.09
N GLN A 170 9.09 -28.23 21.93
CA GLN A 170 9.92 -29.22 21.22
C GLN A 170 11.27 -28.64 20.78
N VAL A 171 11.31 -27.43 20.23
CA VAL A 171 12.56 -26.77 19.83
C VAL A 171 13.40 -26.43 21.06
N THR A 172 12.77 -25.93 22.12
CA THR A 172 13.46 -25.62 23.37
C THR A 172 14.03 -26.87 24.05
N ASN A 173 13.28 -27.98 24.06
CA ASN A 173 13.73 -29.25 24.63
C ASN A 173 14.89 -29.84 23.82
N ILE A 174 14.82 -29.83 22.49
CA ILE A 174 15.91 -30.30 21.62
C ILE A 174 17.17 -29.46 21.84
N ILE A 175 17.07 -28.13 21.91
CA ILE A 175 18.22 -27.25 22.18
C ILE A 175 18.84 -27.57 23.55
N ASN A 176 18.01 -27.80 24.56
CA ASN A 176 18.47 -28.14 25.90
C ASN A 176 19.10 -29.54 25.97
N GLU A 177 18.51 -30.54 25.31
CA GLU A 177 19.01 -31.93 25.27
C GLU A 177 20.29 -32.08 24.45
N LEU A 178 20.41 -31.35 23.34
CA LEU A 178 21.63 -31.33 22.51
C LEU A 178 22.76 -30.50 23.13
N GLY A 179 22.52 -29.84 24.28
CA GLY A 179 23.51 -28.98 24.92
C GLY A 179 24.00 -27.84 24.02
N VAL A 180 23.23 -27.48 22.98
CA VAL A 180 23.60 -26.41 22.06
C VAL A 180 23.49 -25.12 22.84
N ALA A 181 24.63 -24.62 23.31
CA ALA A 181 24.70 -23.32 23.97
C ALA A 181 23.95 -22.30 23.10
N ARG A 182 23.04 -21.54 23.71
CA ARG A 182 22.38 -20.43 23.02
C ARG A 182 23.47 -19.64 22.30
N VAL A 183 23.39 -19.55 20.98
CA VAL A 183 24.38 -18.81 20.19
C VAL A 183 24.41 -17.41 20.77
N ASN A 184 25.51 -17.08 21.46
CA ASN A 184 25.68 -15.76 22.03
C ASN A 184 26.07 -14.83 20.90
N VAL A 185 25.05 -14.26 20.27
CA VAL A 185 25.23 -13.28 19.20
C VAL A 185 25.77 -12.00 19.85
N PRO A 186 26.99 -11.56 19.52
CA PRO A 186 27.57 -10.38 20.13
C PRO A 186 26.71 -9.15 19.84
N ASP A 187 26.63 -8.22 20.79
CA ASP A 187 25.76 -7.06 20.67
C ASP A 187 26.12 -6.20 19.45
N SER A 188 27.39 -6.15 19.04
CA SER A 188 27.83 -5.50 17.80
C SER A 188 27.15 -6.05 16.54
N PHE A 189 26.92 -7.36 16.47
CA PHE A 189 26.21 -7.98 15.35
C PHE A 189 24.71 -7.64 15.39
N ARG A 190 24.11 -7.60 16.59
CA ARG A 190 22.70 -7.17 16.76
C ARG A 190 22.50 -5.72 16.35
N TYR A 191 23.39 -4.82 16.79
CA TYR A 191 23.35 -3.42 16.39
C TYR A 191 23.60 -3.22 14.89
N SER A 192 24.49 -4.02 14.30
CA SER A 192 24.70 -4.03 12.84
C SER A 192 23.42 -4.44 12.09
N LEU A 193 22.73 -5.49 12.53
CA LEU A 193 21.44 -5.89 11.96
C LEU A 193 20.37 -4.79 12.09
N TYR A 194 20.25 -4.16 13.26
CA TYR A 194 19.32 -3.02 13.42
C TYR A 194 19.70 -1.84 12.52
N GLY A 195 21.00 -1.57 12.36
CA GLY A 195 21.51 -0.57 11.43
C GLY A 195 21.14 -0.88 9.98
N MET A 196 21.33 -2.13 9.53
CA MET A 196 20.95 -2.57 8.18
C MET A 196 19.44 -2.48 7.94
N LEU A 197 18.62 -2.89 8.91
CA LEU A 197 17.16 -2.77 8.82
C LEU A 197 16.72 -1.30 8.76
N GLY A 198 17.31 -0.44 9.59
CA GLY A 198 17.05 1.00 9.59
C GLY A 198 17.48 1.67 8.28
N PHE A 199 18.61 1.26 7.71
CA PHE A 199 19.07 1.73 6.41
C PHE A 199 18.12 1.29 5.29
N ALA A 200 17.76 0.01 5.21
CA ALA A 200 16.82 -0.50 4.22
C ALA A 200 15.44 0.18 4.29
N PHE A 201 14.95 0.40 5.52
CA PHE A 201 13.72 1.18 5.75
C PHE A 201 13.87 2.62 5.23
N SER A 202 14.97 3.29 5.56
CA SER A 202 15.24 4.66 5.12
C SER A 202 15.33 4.75 3.59
N THR A 203 15.96 3.77 2.93
CA THR A 203 16.02 3.68 1.46
C THR A 203 14.62 3.51 0.86
N ALA A 204 13.80 2.61 1.40
CA ALA A 204 12.43 2.41 0.94
C ALA A 204 11.58 3.68 1.12
N MET A 205 11.76 4.38 2.25
CA MET A 205 11.10 5.64 2.52
C MET A 205 11.52 6.75 1.57
N MET A 206 12.83 6.89 1.33
CA MET A 206 13.36 7.83 0.34
C MET A 206 12.78 7.53 -1.05
N GLY A 207 12.68 6.25 -1.43
CA GLY A 207 12.02 5.83 -2.65
C GLY A 207 10.56 6.30 -2.75
N ALA A 208 9.78 6.20 -1.66
CA ALA A 208 8.41 6.70 -1.62
C ALA A 208 8.33 8.23 -1.79
N PHE A 209 9.23 8.98 -1.14
CA PHE A 209 9.30 10.44 -1.29
C PHE A 209 9.72 10.86 -2.70
N VAL A 210 10.76 10.22 -3.27
CA VAL A 210 11.23 10.48 -4.63
C VAL A 210 10.13 10.19 -5.63
N ALA A 211 9.47 9.04 -5.53
CA ALA A 211 8.41 8.66 -6.45
C ALA A 211 7.22 9.64 -6.38
N GLY A 212 6.89 10.13 -5.17
CA GLY A 212 5.90 11.18 -4.98
C GLY A 212 6.33 12.56 -5.51
N ASN A 213 7.62 12.90 -5.42
CA ASN A 213 8.15 14.19 -5.85
C ASN A 213 8.45 14.25 -7.36
N GLU A 214 8.94 13.18 -7.97
CA GLU A 214 9.11 13.06 -9.42
C GLU A 214 7.77 13.22 -10.15
N ALA A 215 6.71 12.59 -9.62
CA ALA A 215 5.36 12.80 -10.11
C ALA A 215 4.96 14.29 -10.07
N ASN A 216 5.48 15.07 -9.12
CA ASN A 216 5.22 16.51 -8.99
C ASN A 216 6.10 17.37 -9.92
N VAL A 217 7.38 17.03 -10.12
CA VAL A 217 8.30 17.80 -10.97
C VAL A 217 7.97 17.62 -12.45
N THR A 218 7.77 16.37 -12.91
CA THR A 218 7.36 16.10 -14.31
C THR A 218 6.03 16.77 -14.63
N PHE A 219 5.15 16.89 -13.64
CA PHE A 219 3.86 17.57 -13.76
C PHE A 219 4.00 19.09 -13.97
N ASN A 220 4.78 19.78 -13.12
CA ASN A 220 4.97 21.24 -13.24
C ASN A 220 5.64 21.62 -14.57
N ALA A 221 6.58 20.79 -15.05
CA ALA A 221 7.21 21.00 -16.35
C ALA A 221 6.19 20.94 -17.51
N ASN A 222 5.27 19.97 -17.48
CA ASN A 222 4.28 19.78 -18.54
C ASN A 222 3.19 20.86 -18.57
N ILE A 223 2.75 21.38 -17.41
CA ILE A 223 1.83 22.52 -17.36
C ILE A 223 2.45 23.75 -18.02
N ASN A 224 3.71 24.05 -17.69
CA ASN A 224 4.39 25.21 -18.24
C ASN A 224 4.57 25.10 -19.77
N ILE A 225 4.85 23.90 -20.29
CA ILE A 225 4.95 23.66 -21.74
C ILE A 225 3.60 23.85 -22.44
N ASN A 226 2.51 23.30 -21.89
CA ASN A 226 1.17 23.42 -22.47
C ASN A 226 0.62 24.86 -22.40
N ALA A 227 0.90 25.59 -21.32
CA ALA A 227 0.53 27.00 -21.21
C ALA A 227 1.26 27.85 -22.26
N ASN A 228 2.57 27.63 -22.46
CA ASN A 228 3.37 28.36 -23.44
C ASN A 228 2.96 28.07 -24.88
N THR A 229 2.62 26.82 -25.20
CA THR A 229 2.15 26.43 -26.53
C THR A 229 0.77 27.01 -26.84
N SER A 230 -0.16 27.04 -25.88
CA SER A 230 -1.47 27.67 -26.08
C SER A 230 -1.39 29.19 -26.27
N ASN A 231 -0.47 29.86 -25.58
CA ASN A 231 -0.26 31.31 -25.75
C ASN A 231 0.34 31.63 -27.11
N LYS A 232 1.26 30.81 -27.62
CA LYS A 232 1.81 30.97 -28.98
C LYS A 232 0.76 30.75 -30.07
N GLN A 233 -0.20 29.84 -29.88
CA GLN A 233 -1.29 29.62 -30.84
C GLN A 233 -2.35 30.73 -30.83
N LYS A 234 -2.47 31.52 -29.75
CA LYS A 234 -3.39 32.67 -29.68
C LYS A 234 -2.80 33.97 -30.22
N GLN A 235 -1.50 34.01 -30.50
CA GLN A 235 -0.80 35.16 -31.05
C GLN A 235 -0.61 35.09 -32.58
N HIS A 236 -1.14 34.05 -33.22
CA HIS A 236 -1.25 33.87 -34.67
C HIS A 236 -2.71 33.73 -35.07
#